data_AF-A0A3P7MDQ5-F1
#
_entry.id   AF-A0A3P7MDQ5-F1
#
_cell.length_a   1.000
_cell.length_b   1.000
_cell.length_c   1.000
_cell.angle_alpha   90.00
_cell.angle_beta   90.00
_cell.angle_gamma   90.00
#
_symmetry.space_group_name_H-M   'P 1'
#
loop_
_entity.id
_entity.type
_entity.pdbx_description
1 polymer ?
#
loop_
_entity_poly.entity_id
_entity_poly.type
_entity_poly.pdbx_seq_one_letter_code
_entity_poly.pdbx_strand_id
1 'polypeptide(L)'
;MFFELVLALIGLYMILSFVLLRYPQLLHKRRTPAFKAAMICHRGGSGEFLENTMDAFSGCVELGCDLIELDCQLTKDEQVVVSHDNDLSRGTGQKVCVSDLDFKDLPEYSASVKVQFGFGEEHRVKPGASRRIPMLRSVFEAFPTVPINIDVKVDNDLLIRKVLPFLPALLVAHNPFTSLNDRCQSQRPSKLELSG
;
A
#
# COMPACT_ATOMS: atom_id res chain seq x y z
N MET A 1 30.41 -39.34 25.05
CA MET A 1 30.91 -37.99 24.71
C MET A 1 30.06 -37.30 23.64
N PHE A 2 29.77 -37.92 22.50
CA PHE A 2 28.91 -37.33 21.46
C PHE A 2 27.46 -37.06 21.92
N PHE A 3 26.83 -38.03 22.58
CA PHE A 3 25.44 -37.89 23.04
C PHE A 3 25.24 -36.76 24.06
N GLU A 4 26.15 -36.64 25.03
CA GLU A 4 26.15 -35.55 26.02
C GLU A 4 26.29 -34.17 25.36
N LEU A 5 27.12 -34.06 24.32
CA LEU A 5 27.26 -32.83 23.54
C LEU A 5 25.93 -32.45 22.86
N VAL A 6 25.24 -33.43 22.28
CA VAL A 6 23.95 -33.21 21.62
C VAL A 6 22.89 -32.73 22.61
N LEU A 7 22.79 -33.35 23.80
CA LEU A 7 21.87 -32.91 24.84
C LEU A 7 22.17 -31.49 25.34
N ALA A 8 23.46 -31.15 25.49
CA ALA A 8 23.87 -29.80 25.89
C ALA A 8 23.50 -28.74 24.84
N LEU A 9 23.67 -29.04 23.55
CA LEU A 9 23.28 -28.14 22.46
C LEU A 9 21.77 -27.94 22.39
N ILE A 10 20.97 -29.00 22.57
CA ILE A 10 19.51 -28.91 22.62
C ILE A 10 19.09 -28.07 23.84
N GLY A 11 19.66 -28.33 25.01
CA GLY A 11 19.39 -27.57 26.23
C GLY A 11 19.70 -26.08 26.05
N LEU A 12 20.86 -25.75 25.48
CA LEU A 12 21.24 -24.37 25.17
C LEU A 12 20.27 -23.71 24.19
N TYR A 13 19.88 -24.42 23.12
CA TYR A 13 18.91 -23.93 22.15
C TYR A 13 17.54 -23.64 22.78
N MET A 14 17.06 -24.54 23.64
CA MET A 14 15.78 -24.39 24.34
C MET A 14 15.80 -23.19 25.30
N ILE A 15 16.88 -23.04 26.07
CA ILE A 15 17.06 -21.90 26.99
C ILE A 15 17.14 -20.59 26.20
N LEU A 16 17.97 -20.54 25.16
CA LEU A 16 18.13 -19.34 24.34
C LEU A 16 16.81 -18.97 23.65
N SER A 17 16.11 -19.93 23.07
CA SER A 17 14.78 -19.72 22.46
C SER A 17 13.77 -19.20 23.48
N PHE A 18 13.74 -19.77 24.68
CA PHE A 18 12.84 -19.33 25.74
C PHE A 18 13.13 -17.89 26.19
N VAL A 19 14.42 -17.56 26.37
CA VAL A 19 14.86 -16.19 26.72
C VAL A 19 14.49 -15.21 25.62
N LEU A 20 14.77 -15.53 24.36
CA LEU A 20 14.47 -14.66 23.22
C LEU A 20 12.96 -14.49 23.00
N LEU A 21 12.15 -15.52 23.25
CA LEU A 21 10.69 -15.44 23.19
C LEU A 21 10.13 -14.57 24.32
N ARG A 22 10.71 -14.66 25.52
CA ARG A 22 10.27 -13.91 26.70
C ARG A 22 10.74 -12.45 26.69
N TYR A 23 11.86 -12.18 26.02
CA TYR A 23 12.50 -10.87 25.90
C TYR A 23 12.81 -10.54 24.43
N PRO A 24 11.79 -10.40 23.56
CA PRO A 24 11.98 -10.12 22.14
C PRO A 24 12.70 -8.79 21.88
N GLN A 25 12.68 -7.87 22.85
CA GLN A 25 13.42 -6.61 22.83
C GLN A 25 14.95 -6.75 22.79
N LEU A 26 15.50 -7.93 23.15
CA LEU A 26 16.94 -8.20 23.04
C LEU A 26 17.39 -8.28 21.58
N LEU A 27 16.51 -8.74 20.69
CA LEU A 27 16.74 -8.80 19.23
C LEU A 27 16.16 -7.58 18.52
N HIS A 28 14.99 -7.12 18.95
CA HIS A 28 14.25 -6.06 18.27
C HIS A 28 14.24 -4.79 19.12
N LYS A 29 15.15 -3.86 18.80
CA LYS A 29 15.04 -2.49 19.33
C LYS A 29 13.69 -1.93 18.91
N ARG A 30 12.85 -1.51 19.87
CA ARG A 30 11.57 -0.87 19.57
C ARG A 30 11.80 0.30 18.61
N ARG A 31 11.13 0.27 17.46
CA ARG A 31 11.13 1.41 16.53
C ARG A 31 10.30 2.52 17.16
N THR A 32 10.89 3.70 17.32
CA THR A 32 10.15 4.92 17.62
C THR A 32 9.57 5.42 16.30
N PRO A 33 8.24 5.48 16.15
CA PRO A 33 7.65 5.97 14.92
C PRO A 33 7.97 7.45 14.73
N ALA A 34 8.14 7.89 13.48
CA ALA A 34 8.46 9.28 13.17
C ALA A 34 7.30 10.25 13.49
N PHE A 35 6.08 9.74 13.54
CA PHE A 35 4.87 10.47 13.89
C PHE A 35 3.87 9.54 14.59
N LYS A 36 2.89 10.14 15.28
CA LYS A 36 1.78 9.41 15.90
C LYS A 36 0.60 9.43 14.93
N ALA A 37 0.10 8.26 14.55
CA ALA A 37 -1.13 8.10 13.77
C ALA A 37 -2.20 7.47 14.66
N ALA A 38 -3.09 8.28 15.23
CA ALA A 38 -4.22 7.80 16.02
C ALA A 38 -5.46 7.61 15.14
N MET A 39 -5.69 8.52 14.19
CA MET A 39 -6.78 8.43 13.22
C MET A 39 -6.23 8.25 11.81
N ILE A 40 -6.45 7.05 11.26
CA ILE A 40 -6.03 6.68 9.91
C ILE A 40 -7.27 6.57 9.03
N CYS A 41 -7.32 7.40 7.99
CA CYS A 41 -8.39 7.39 7.01
C CYS A 41 -8.14 6.33 5.93
N HIS A 42 -8.61 5.11 6.20
CA HIS A 42 -8.49 3.98 5.28
C HIS A 42 -9.25 4.22 3.97
N ARG A 43 -8.52 4.24 2.86
CA ARG A 43 -8.96 4.61 1.51
C ARG A 43 -9.62 5.99 1.45
N GLY A 44 -9.12 6.94 2.23
CA GLY A 44 -9.74 8.26 2.40
C GLY A 44 -11.01 8.25 3.25
N GLY A 45 -11.21 7.26 4.12
CA GLY A 45 -12.39 7.21 4.99
C GLY A 45 -13.60 6.59 4.30
N SER A 46 -13.41 5.44 3.67
CA SER A 46 -14.41 4.71 2.86
C SER A 46 -15.75 4.39 3.54
N GLY A 47 -15.86 4.53 4.87
CA GLY A 47 -17.13 4.45 5.59
C GLY A 47 -17.97 5.74 5.52
N GLU A 48 -17.32 6.90 5.46
CA GLU A 48 -18.00 8.21 5.48
C GLU A 48 -18.04 8.90 4.11
N PHE A 49 -17.10 8.54 3.22
CA PHE A 49 -16.95 9.12 1.89
C PHE A 49 -16.74 8.05 0.83
N LEU A 50 -16.88 8.44 -0.43
CA LEU A 50 -16.56 7.57 -1.56
C LEU A 50 -15.05 7.30 -1.60
N GLU A 51 -14.67 6.04 -1.39
CA GLU A 51 -13.26 5.62 -1.31
C GLU A 51 -12.36 6.18 -2.43
N ASN A 52 -11.11 6.47 -2.09
CA ASN A 52 -10.07 6.85 -3.06
C ASN A 52 -10.42 8.05 -3.96
N THR A 53 -11.22 9.00 -3.46
CA THR A 53 -11.55 10.27 -4.15
C THR A 53 -10.96 11.48 -3.44
N MET A 54 -10.78 12.58 -4.18
CA MET A 54 -10.32 13.86 -3.61
C MET A 54 -11.23 14.38 -2.51
N ASP A 55 -12.55 14.16 -2.64
CA ASP A 55 -13.54 14.59 -1.66
C ASP A 55 -13.42 13.79 -0.37
N ALA A 56 -13.13 12.49 -0.48
CA ALA A 56 -12.89 11.63 0.67
C ALA A 56 -11.63 12.06 1.43
N PHE A 57 -10.54 12.34 0.71
CA PHE A 57 -9.33 12.87 1.32
C PHE A 57 -9.55 14.24 1.97
N SER A 58 -10.27 15.14 1.30
CA SER A 58 -10.59 16.47 1.84
C SER A 58 -11.42 16.36 3.12
N GLY A 59 -12.48 15.56 3.09
CA GLY A 59 -13.34 15.33 4.26
C GLY A 59 -12.58 14.71 5.44
N CYS A 60 -11.68 13.76 5.17
CA CYS A 60 -10.81 13.18 6.20
C CYS A 60 -9.87 14.21 6.85
N VAL A 61 -9.30 15.10 6.05
CA VAL A 61 -8.43 16.18 6.57
C VAL A 61 -9.25 17.17 7.39
N GLU A 62 -10.47 17.51 6.95
CA GLU A 62 -11.39 18.38 7.70
C GLU A 62 -11.80 17.78 9.05
N LEU A 63 -11.93 16.44 9.12
CA LEU A 63 -12.17 15.71 10.37
C LEU A 63 -10.93 15.63 11.28
N GLY A 64 -9.76 16.05 10.79
CA GLY A 64 -8.51 16.08 11.55
C GLY A 64 -7.74 14.76 11.54
N CYS A 65 -7.74 14.02 10.42
CA CYS A 65 -6.99 12.77 10.32
C CYS A 65 -5.48 12.98 10.46
N ASP A 66 -4.80 12.04 11.11
CA ASP A 66 -3.34 12.07 11.26
C ASP A 66 -2.63 11.48 10.02
N LEU A 67 -3.31 10.59 9.30
CA LEU A 67 -2.77 9.84 8.18
C LEU A 67 -3.89 9.50 7.19
N ILE A 68 -3.67 9.81 5.92
CA ILE A 68 -4.49 9.31 4.82
C ILE A 68 -3.87 8.00 4.35
N GLU A 69 -4.67 6.95 4.20
CA GLU A 69 -4.26 5.74 3.51
C GLU A 69 -4.98 5.66 2.15
N LEU A 70 -4.23 5.23 1.14
CA LEU A 70 -4.71 5.11 -0.22
C LEU A 70 -4.03 3.95 -0.95
N ASP A 71 -4.70 3.45 -1.97
CA ASP A 71 -4.22 2.35 -2.81
C ASP A 71 -3.79 2.86 -4.18
N CYS A 72 -2.66 2.38 -4.71
CA CYS A 72 -2.14 2.79 -6.00
C CYS A 72 -2.21 1.69 -7.06
N GLN A 73 -2.55 2.10 -8.28
CA GLN A 73 -2.55 1.28 -9.49
C GLN A 73 -1.86 2.04 -10.63
N LEU A 74 -1.50 1.33 -11.70
CA LEU A 74 -0.84 1.89 -12.88
C LEU A 74 -1.74 1.75 -14.10
N THR A 75 -1.95 2.86 -14.82
CA THR A 75 -2.68 2.87 -16.10
C THR A 75 -1.81 2.41 -17.26
N LYS A 76 -2.43 2.22 -18.43
CA LYS A 76 -1.75 1.83 -19.68
C LYS A 76 -0.73 2.88 -20.16
N ASP A 77 -1.06 4.15 -20.01
CA ASP A 77 -0.17 5.30 -20.26
C ASP A 77 0.76 5.60 -19.07
N GLU A 78 0.92 4.60 -18.19
CA GLU A 78 1.81 4.55 -17.05
C GLU A 78 1.63 5.70 -16.04
N GLN A 79 0.43 6.23 -15.90
CA GLN A 79 0.10 7.18 -14.85
C GLN A 79 -0.24 6.43 -13.56
N VAL A 80 0.22 6.95 -12.42
CA VAL A 80 -0.10 6.37 -11.12
C VAL A 80 -1.42 6.95 -10.63
N VAL A 81 -2.42 6.09 -10.49
CA VAL A 81 -3.78 6.46 -10.09
C VAL A 81 -4.13 5.83 -8.76
N VAL A 82 -5.08 6.46 -8.06
CA VAL A 82 -5.49 6.01 -6.73
C VAL A 82 -6.77 5.19 -6.85
N SER A 83 -6.62 3.87 -6.75
CA SER A 83 -7.73 2.91 -6.84
C SER A 83 -7.38 1.63 -6.09
N HIS A 84 -8.34 1.07 -5.36
CA HIS A 84 -8.14 -0.19 -4.65
C HIS A 84 -8.08 -1.38 -5.60
N ASP A 85 -9.09 -1.52 -6.46
CA ASP A 85 -9.24 -2.67 -7.32
C ASP A 85 -8.50 -2.46 -8.65
N ASN A 86 -7.91 -3.54 -9.16
CA ASN A 86 -7.39 -3.55 -10.53
C ASN A 86 -8.53 -3.62 -11.56
N ASP A 87 -9.57 -4.41 -11.29
CA ASP A 87 -10.78 -4.47 -12.10
C ASP A 87 -11.83 -3.47 -11.58
N LEU A 88 -12.31 -2.60 -12.47
CA LEU A 88 -13.19 -1.48 -12.11
C LEU A 88 -14.68 -1.88 -12.00
N SER A 89 -15.04 -3.16 -12.07
CA SER A 89 -16.45 -3.59 -12.11
C SER A 89 -17.20 -3.22 -10.84
N ARG A 90 -16.55 -3.31 -9.67
CA ARG A 90 -17.17 -2.94 -8.38
C ARG A 90 -17.43 -1.44 -8.30
N GLY A 91 -16.43 -0.64 -8.63
CA GLY A 91 -16.47 0.81 -8.45
C GLY A 91 -17.30 1.50 -9.53
N THR A 92 -17.23 1.04 -10.78
CA THR A 92 -17.70 1.78 -11.96
C THR A 92 -18.78 1.01 -12.74
N GLY A 93 -19.01 -0.27 -12.42
CA GLY A 93 -19.89 -1.15 -13.17
C GLY A 93 -19.28 -1.70 -14.47
N GLN A 94 -18.08 -1.24 -14.86
CA GLN A 94 -17.41 -1.66 -16.09
C GLN A 94 -16.36 -2.72 -15.81
N LYS A 95 -16.42 -3.85 -16.53
CA LYS A 95 -15.47 -4.95 -16.42
C LYS A 95 -14.21 -4.67 -17.25
N VAL A 96 -13.40 -3.74 -16.77
CA VAL A 96 -12.16 -3.28 -17.40
C VAL A 96 -11.08 -3.12 -16.32
N CYS A 97 -9.83 -3.45 -16.66
CA CYS A 97 -8.72 -3.25 -15.73
C CYS A 97 -8.14 -1.83 -15.86
N VAL A 98 -7.63 -1.29 -14.75
CA VAL A 98 -6.91 0.00 -14.76
C VAL A 98 -5.71 -0.05 -15.71
N SER A 99 -5.00 -1.17 -15.75
CA SER A 99 -3.83 -1.38 -16.62
C SER A 99 -4.14 -1.36 -18.12
N ASP A 100 -5.42 -1.46 -18.51
CA ASP A 100 -5.84 -1.53 -19.92
C ASP A 100 -6.28 -0.17 -20.47
N LEU A 101 -6.45 0.83 -19.61
CA LEU A 101 -6.97 2.17 -19.94
C LEU A 101 -5.91 3.24 -19.80
N ASP A 102 -5.96 4.26 -20.66
CA ASP A 102 -5.21 5.50 -20.45
C ASP A 102 -5.91 6.33 -19.34
N PHE A 103 -5.16 7.18 -18.63
CA PHE A 103 -5.71 7.98 -17.53
C PHE A 103 -6.96 8.80 -17.92
N LYS A 104 -6.94 9.40 -19.12
CA LYS A 104 -8.06 10.20 -19.66
C LYS A 104 -9.34 9.39 -19.91
N ASP A 105 -9.20 8.07 -20.11
CA ASP A 105 -10.28 7.16 -20.47
C ASP A 105 -10.82 6.41 -19.24
N LEU A 106 -10.29 6.70 -18.04
CA LEU A 106 -10.77 6.10 -16.81
C LEU A 106 -12.21 6.52 -16.52
N PRO A 107 -13.11 5.56 -16.24
CA PRO A 107 -14.48 5.87 -15.89
C PRO A 107 -14.60 6.48 -14.49
N GLU A 108 -15.67 7.24 -14.29
CA GLU A 108 -16.06 7.71 -12.95
C GLU A 108 -16.67 6.56 -12.13
N TYR A 109 -16.50 6.61 -10.82
CA TYR A 109 -17.20 5.74 -9.89
C TYR A 109 -18.72 5.89 -10.00
N SER A 110 -19.42 4.79 -9.75
CA SER A 110 -20.88 4.74 -9.65
C SER A 110 -21.40 5.63 -8.53
N ALA A 111 -22.66 6.06 -8.63
CA ALA A 111 -23.30 6.87 -7.60
C ALA A 111 -23.51 6.10 -6.28
N SER A 112 -23.50 4.77 -6.33
CA SER A 112 -23.38 3.91 -5.17
C SER A 112 -22.26 2.90 -5.36
N VAL A 113 -21.40 2.77 -4.35
CA VAL A 113 -20.30 1.79 -4.34
C VAL A 113 -20.40 0.97 -3.06
N LYS A 114 -20.25 -0.36 -3.21
CA LYS A 114 -20.25 -1.29 -2.07
C LYS A 114 -18.98 -1.12 -1.24
N VAL A 115 -19.15 -0.86 0.04
CA VAL A 115 -18.05 -0.76 1.00
C VAL A 115 -17.64 -2.17 1.41
N GLN A 116 -16.36 -2.53 1.21
CA GLN A 116 -15.88 -3.90 1.51
C GLN A 116 -15.87 -4.23 3.00
N PHE A 117 -15.86 -3.23 3.88
CA PHE A 117 -15.79 -3.40 5.34
C PHE A 117 -17.13 -3.14 6.05
N GLY A 118 -18.13 -2.63 5.34
CA GLY A 118 -19.50 -2.56 5.83
C GLY A 118 -20.19 -3.90 5.58
N PHE A 119 -21.06 -4.33 6.48
CA PHE A 119 -21.83 -5.59 6.35
C PHE A 119 -22.86 -5.53 5.21
N GLY A 120 -22.40 -5.37 3.96
CA GLY A 120 -23.24 -5.12 2.79
C GLY A 120 -23.69 -3.67 2.63
N GLU A 121 -23.08 -2.73 3.35
CA GLU A 121 -23.42 -1.31 3.22
C GLU A 121 -22.90 -0.72 1.90
N GLU A 122 -23.74 0.09 1.27
CA GLU A 122 -23.40 0.86 0.08
C GLU A 122 -23.24 2.33 0.45
N HIS A 123 -22.10 2.91 0.07
CA HIS A 123 -21.91 4.34 0.19
C HIS A 123 -22.61 5.02 -0.99
N ARG A 124 -23.54 5.95 -0.70
CA ARG A 124 -24.16 6.81 -1.70
C ARG A 124 -23.44 8.15 -1.76
N VAL A 125 -22.93 8.46 -2.95
CA VAL A 125 -22.21 9.70 -3.21
C VAL A 125 -23.15 10.89 -3.02
N LYS A 126 -22.71 11.90 -2.26
CA LYS A 126 -23.47 13.15 -2.10
C LYS A 126 -23.60 13.88 -3.45
N PRO A 127 -24.74 14.51 -3.75
CA PRO A 127 -24.89 15.30 -4.97
C PRO A 127 -23.81 16.38 -5.08
N GLY A 128 -23.13 16.44 -6.23
CA GLY A 128 -22.05 17.40 -6.49
C GLY A 128 -20.65 16.94 -6.06
N ALA A 129 -20.52 15.80 -5.39
CA ALA A 129 -19.23 15.22 -5.05
C ALA A 129 -18.55 14.60 -6.29
N SER A 130 -17.23 14.74 -6.36
CA SER A 130 -16.40 14.16 -7.41
C SER A 130 -16.35 12.65 -7.30
N ARG A 131 -16.57 11.98 -8.43
CA ARG A 131 -16.49 10.52 -8.57
C ARG A 131 -15.30 10.07 -9.39
N ARG A 132 -14.38 10.98 -9.68
CA ARG A 132 -13.21 10.69 -10.52
C ARG A 132 -12.13 9.99 -9.72
N ILE A 133 -11.51 9.01 -10.35
CA ILE A 133 -10.28 8.38 -9.88
C ILE A 133 -9.15 9.41 -9.99
N PRO A 134 -8.54 9.85 -8.88
CA PRO A 134 -7.50 10.87 -8.92
C PRO A 134 -6.14 10.27 -9.30
N MET A 135 -5.26 11.12 -9.84
CA MET A 135 -3.83 10.79 -9.93
C MET A 135 -3.19 10.92 -8.56
N LEU A 136 -2.24 10.03 -8.26
CA LEU A 136 -1.47 10.09 -7.01
C LEU A 136 -0.79 11.45 -6.83
N ARG A 137 -0.23 11.99 -7.91
CA ARG A 137 0.41 13.31 -7.92
C ARG A 137 -0.53 14.41 -7.44
N SER A 138 -1.78 14.41 -7.91
CA SER A 138 -2.77 15.43 -7.54
C SER A 138 -3.14 15.35 -6.05
N VAL A 139 -3.11 14.16 -5.45
CA VAL A 139 -3.32 13.99 -4.00
C VAL A 139 -2.17 14.64 -3.22
N PHE A 140 -0.91 14.39 -3.59
CA PHE A 140 0.24 15.02 -2.94
C PHE A 140 0.29 16.54 -3.12
N GLU A 141 -0.13 17.04 -4.28
CA GLU A 141 -0.22 18.49 -4.55
C GLU A 141 -1.31 19.15 -3.70
N ALA A 142 -2.44 18.47 -3.46
CA ALA A 142 -3.54 19.00 -2.65
C ALA A 142 -3.28 18.92 -1.14
N PHE A 143 -2.57 17.89 -0.67
CA PHE A 143 -2.33 17.65 0.76
C PHE A 143 -0.84 17.57 1.11
N PRO A 144 -0.05 18.64 0.88
CA PRO A 144 1.40 18.59 1.00
C PRO A 144 1.91 18.39 2.44
N THR A 145 1.08 18.68 3.45
CA THR A 145 1.44 18.61 4.88
C THR A 145 0.91 17.37 5.58
N VAL A 146 0.02 16.61 4.93
CA VAL A 146 -0.65 15.47 5.54
C VAL A 146 0.18 14.21 5.27
N PRO A 147 0.53 13.42 6.29
CA PRO A 147 1.13 12.11 6.08
C PRO A 147 0.22 11.23 5.21
N ILE A 148 0.81 10.56 4.21
CA ILE A 148 0.10 9.65 3.31
C ILE A 148 0.78 8.28 3.38
N ASN A 149 -0.01 7.23 3.65
CA ASN A 149 0.38 5.84 3.50
C ASN A 149 -0.07 5.35 2.12
N ILE A 150 0.90 4.91 1.30
CA ILE A 150 0.64 4.41 -0.04
C ILE A 150 0.72 2.88 -0.02
N ASP A 151 -0.39 2.21 -0.33
CA ASP A 151 -0.40 0.77 -0.55
C ASP A 151 -0.25 0.45 -2.05
N VAL A 152 0.76 -0.36 -2.37
CA VAL A 152 1.04 -0.81 -3.73
C VAL A 152 0.50 -2.24 -3.86
N LYS A 153 -0.70 -2.38 -4.42
CA LYS A 153 -1.42 -3.66 -4.47
C LYS A 153 -0.88 -4.67 -5.48
N VAL A 154 0.01 -4.25 -6.37
CA VAL A 154 0.53 -5.06 -7.47
C VAL A 154 2.05 -5.06 -7.43
N ASP A 155 2.64 -6.25 -7.54
CA ASP A 155 4.09 -6.39 -7.69
C ASP A 155 4.54 -5.90 -9.08
N ASN A 156 4.78 -4.60 -9.18
CA ASN A 156 5.15 -3.92 -10.41
C ASN A 156 6.29 -2.92 -10.17
N ASP A 157 7.48 -3.26 -10.67
CA ASP A 157 8.69 -2.44 -10.56
C ASP A 157 8.51 -1.02 -11.10
N LEU A 158 7.72 -0.85 -12.17
CA LEU A 158 7.47 0.46 -12.76
C LEU A 158 6.60 1.32 -11.85
N LEU A 159 5.55 0.74 -11.27
CA LEU A 159 4.70 1.43 -10.29
C LEU A 159 5.51 1.86 -9.08
N ILE A 160 6.34 0.97 -8.53
CA ILE A 160 7.24 1.29 -7.41
C ILE A 160 8.16 2.47 -7.80
N ARG A 161 8.82 2.40 -8.96
CA ARG A 161 9.71 3.47 -9.44
C ARG A 161 9.00 4.81 -9.60
N LYS A 162 7.72 4.82 -10.00
CA LYS A 162 6.93 6.05 -10.15
C LYS A 162 6.40 6.58 -8.81
N VAL A 163 6.26 5.73 -7.80
CA VAL A 163 5.87 6.13 -6.43
C VAL A 163 7.06 6.70 -5.65
N LEU A 164 8.29 6.19 -5.87
CA LEU A 164 9.49 6.61 -5.13
C LEU A 164 9.72 8.13 -5.05
N PRO A 165 9.52 8.94 -6.11
CA PRO A 165 9.71 10.39 -6.04
C PRO A 165 8.81 11.12 -5.05
N PHE A 166 7.66 10.52 -4.68
CA PHE A 166 6.73 11.09 -3.69
C PHE A 166 7.12 10.77 -2.26
N LEU A 167 8.03 9.82 -2.04
CA LEU A 167 8.54 9.50 -0.72
C LEU A 167 9.66 10.47 -0.36
N PRO A 168 9.62 11.11 0.83
CA PRO A 168 10.80 11.83 1.31
C PRO A 168 11.98 10.85 1.38
N ALA A 169 13.19 11.31 1.07
CA ALA A 169 14.42 10.51 1.07
C ALA A 169 14.63 9.67 2.35
N LEU A 170 13.96 10.03 3.45
CA LEU A 170 13.96 9.30 4.73
C LEU A 170 13.25 7.93 4.69
N LEU A 171 12.24 7.72 3.85
CA LEU A 171 11.42 6.49 3.86
C LEU A 171 12.11 5.29 3.17
N VAL A 172 13.00 5.56 2.22
CA VAL A 172 13.76 4.51 1.50
C VAL A 172 14.82 3.84 2.40
N ALA A 173 15.31 4.53 3.44
CA ALA A 173 16.36 4.01 4.31
C ALA A 173 15.86 2.98 5.36
N HIS A 174 14.55 2.79 5.53
CA HIS A 174 13.99 1.99 6.63
C HIS A 174 13.29 0.70 6.22
N ASN A 175 13.42 0.28 4.95
CA ASN A 175 12.90 -0.99 4.49
C ASN A 175 13.96 -2.10 4.60
N PRO A 176 13.89 -3.05 5.57
CA PRO A 176 14.79 -4.21 5.58
C PRO A 176 14.53 -5.18 4.43
N PHE A 177 13.49 -4.96 3.60
CA PHE A 177 13.17 -5.80 2.44
C PHE A 177 14.01 -5.52 1.18
N THR A 178 14.72 -4.39 1.08
CA THR A 178 15.65 -4.17 -0.04
C THR A 178 16.76 -5.22 -0.08
N SER A 179 17.19 -5.72 1.10
CA SER A 179 18.17 -6.82 1.23
C SER A 179 17.68 -8.19 0.72
N LEU A 180 16.37 -8.37 0.53
CA LEU A 180 15.80 -9.63 -0.01
C LEU A 180 15.66 -9.58 -1.53
N ASN A 181 15.38 -8.41 -2.11
CA ASN A 181 15.20 -8.29 -3.56
C ASN A 181 16.53 -8.45 -4.33
N ASP A 182 17.65 -8.03 -3.74
CA ASP A 182 18.99 -8.23 -4.31
C ASP A 182 19.37 -9.72 -4.44
N ARG A 183 18.82 -10.59 -3.58
CA ARG A 183 19.03 -12.04 -3.65
C ARG A 183 18.16 -12.74 -4.69
N CYS A 184 17.00 -12.18 -5.03
CA CYS A 184 16.11 -12.76 -6.02
C CYS A 184 16.55 -12.40 -7.45
N GLN A 185 17.14 -11.23 -7.65
CA GLN A 185 17.70 -10.83 -8.95
C GLN A 185 19.01 -11.56 -9.29
N SER A 186 19.82 -11.95 -8.30
CA SER A 186 21.06 -12.72 -8.55
C SER A 186 20.82 -14.20 -8.90
N GLN A 187 19.57 -14.68 -8.87
CA GLN A 187 19.22 -16.08 -9.12
C GLN A 187 18.35 -16.31 -10.37
N ARG A 188 18.05 -15.29 -11.17
CA ARG A 188 17.38 -15.50 -12.46
C ARG A 188 18.42 -15.92 -13.52
N PRO A 189 18.33 -17.11 -14.12
CA PRO A 189 19.19 -17.47 -15.24
C PRO A 189 18.90 -16.52 -16.41
N SER A 190 19.97 -16.01 -17.02
CA SER A 190 19.93 -15.24 -18.26
C SER A 190 19.14 -15.99 -19.32
N LYS A 191 18.03 -15.41 -19.79
CA LYS A 191 17.31 -15.92 -20.95
C LYS A 191 18.25 -15.86 -22.15
N LEU A 192 18.66 -17.04 -22.61
CA LEU A 192 19.44 -17.26 -23.82
C LEU A 192 18.73 -16.58 -25.01
N GLU A 193 19.52 -15.83 -25.78
CA GLU A 193 19.21 -15.44 -27.15
C GLU A 193 18.85 -16.68 -27.97
N LEU A 194 17.73 -16.63 -28.69
CA LEU A 194 17.58 -17.36 -29.95
C LEU A 194 16.76 -16.49 -30.91
N SER A 195 17.49 -15.64 -31.63
CA SER A 195 17.20 -15.29 -33.01
C SER A 195 17.41 -16.53 -33.89
N GLY A 196 16.45 -16.84 -34.76
CA GLY A 196 16.53 -17.92 -35.74
C GLY A 196 15.17 -18.23 -36.32
#